data_AF-L9ZGX7-F1
#
_entry.id   AF-L9ZGX7-F1
#
_cell.length_a   1.000
_cell.length_b   1.000
_cell.length_c   1.000
_cell.angle_alpha   90.00
_cell.angle_beta   90.00
_cell.angle_gamma   90.00
#
_symmetry.space_group_name_H-M   'P 1'
#
loop_
_entity.id
_entity.type
_entity.pdbx_description
1 polymer ?
#
loop_
_entity_poly.entity_id
_entity_poly.type
_entity_poly.pdbx_seq_one_letter_code
_entity_poly.pdbx_strand_id
1 'polypeptide(L)'
;MGRRYVVFFEPALANLDAMGNHMATRLENQITDFLDAWRPEAAFAKPLQSDLWQFKWSPRNGSGARAFSGYFAGDEHDIALVLVTFKKKNEDKFNLQQSGFNSRAKSLTRTLDSKSPSDIDTWLDDQRNNPERKVLDETDI
;
A
#
# COMPACT_ATOMS: atom_id res chain seq x y z
N MET A 1 7.91 -10.91 15.75
CA MET A 1 7.13 -10.01 14.86
C MET A 1 7.88 -9.98 13.55
N GLY A 2 7.20 -10.23 12.43
CA GLY A 2 7.83 -10.13 11.10
C GLY A 2 8.24 -8.69 10.80
N ARG A 3 9.25 -8.52 9.94
CA ARG A 3 9.71 -7.21 9.46
C ARG A 3 8.64 -6.60 8.56
N ARG A 4 8.39 -5.30 8.71
CA ARG A 4 7.31 -4.62 7.98
C ARG A 4 7.82 -3.72 6.89
N TYR A 5 7.11 -3.75 5.76
CA TYR A 5 7.44 -2.95 4.59
C TYR A 5 6.21 -2.31 3.97
N VAL A 6 6.38 -1.11 3.43
CA VAL A 6 5.43 -0.48 2.51
C VAL A 6 6.13 -0.31 1.17
N VAL A 7 5.53 -0.82 0.10
CA VAL A 7 6.04 -0.64 -1.27
C VAL A 7 5.04 0.17 -2.07
N PHE A 8 5.39 1.40 -2.41
CA PHE A 8 4.64 2.23 -3.34
C PHE A 8 5.01 1.90 -4.78
N PHE A 9 3.98 1.66 -5.60
CA PHE A 9 4.11 1.46 -7.04
C PHE A 9 3.59 2.67 -7.81
N GLU A 10 4.00 2.85 -9.05
CA GLU A 10 3.23 3.70 -9.97
C GLU A 10 1.86 3.05 -10.30
N PRO A 11 0.78 3.85 -10.42
CA PRO A 11 0.72 5.32 -10.38
C PRO A 11 0.51 5.94 -8.97
N ALA A 12 0.73 5.20 -7.88
CA ALA A 12 0.46 5.68 -6.52
C ALA A 12 1.32 6.88 -6.12
N LEU A 13 2.60 6.89 -6.51
CA LEU A 13 3.55 7.97 -6.25
C LEU A 13 3.16 9.24 -7.02
N ALA A 14 3.02 9.14 -8.35
CA ALA A 14 2.57 10.28 -9.16
C ALA A 14 1.24 10.89 -8.67
N ASN A 15 0.31 10.04 -8.21
CA ASN A 15 -0.97 10.52 -7.67
C ASN A 15 -0.85 11.19 -6.30
N LEU A 16 0.11 10.76 -5.45
CA LEU A 16 0.39 11.43 -4.17
C LEU A 16 0.91 12.84 -4.43
N ASP A 17 1.89 12.99 -5.32
CA ASP A 17 2.48 14.27 -5.68
C ASP A 17 1.43 15.24 -6.25
N ALA A 18 0.52 14.73 -7.09
CA ALA A 18 -0.58 15.51 -7.64
C ALA A 18 -1.70 15.84 -6.62
N MET A 19 -1.69 15.24 -5.43
CA MET A 19 -2.79 15.36 -4.47
C MET A 19 -2.77 16.67 -3.68
N GLY A 20 -1.61 17.34 -3.65
CA GLY A 20 -1.33 18.53 -2.85
C GLY A 20 -0.77 18.16 -1.48
N ASN A 21 0.29 18.86 -1.05
CA ASN A 21 1.18 18.45 0.04
C ASN A 21 0.44 18.04 1.31
N HIS A 22 -0.49 18.85 1.82
CA HIS A 22 -1.20 18.52 3.06
C HIS A 22 -1.99 17.20 2.98
N MET A 23 -2.68 16.95 1.86
CA MET A 23 -3.47 15.73 1.69
C MET A 23 -2.58 14.52 1.43
N ALA A 24 -1.52 14.70 0.63
CA ALA A 24 -0.54 13.67 0.35
C ALA A 24 0.14 13.18 1.63
N THR A 25 0.72 14.10 2.41
CA THR A 25 1.37 13.79 3.70
C THR A 25 0.41 13.09 4.65
N ARG A 26 -0.85 13.54 4.75
CA ARG A 26 -1.82 12.90 5.64
C ARG A 26 -2.19 11.48 5.21
N LEU A 27 -2.31 11.22 3.90
CA LEU A 27 -2.53 9.85 3.42
C LEU A 27 -1.28 9.00 3.62
N GLU A 28 -0.11 9.53 3.31
CA GLU A 28 1.17 8.84 3.48
C GLU A 28 1.38 8.42 4.93
N ASN A 29 1.12 9.31 5.90
CA ASN A 29 1.16 8.97 7.31
C ASN A 29 0.23 7.79 7.66
N GLN A 30 -1.01 7.79 7.14
CA GLN A 30 -1.92 6.66 7.38
C GLN A 30 -1.46 5.34 6.74
N ILE A 31 -0.63 5.41 5.71
CA ILE A 31 -0.02 4.24 5.10
C ILE A 31 1.20 3.80 5.92
N THR A 32 2.03 4.73 6.39
CA THR A 32 3.22 4.42 7.21
C THR A 32 2.87 3.92 8.59
N ASP A 33 1.69 4.25 9.14
CA ASP A 33 1.14 3.66 10.37
C ASP A 33 1.06 2.10 10.28
N PHE A 34 1.15 1.51 9.08
CA PHE A 34 1.30 0.06 8.90
C PHE A 34 2.59 -0.50 9.52
N LEU A 35 3.67 0.29 9.51
CA LEU A 35 5.00 -0.15 9.93
C LEU A 35 5.08 -0.35 11.45
N ASP A 36 4.33 0.42 12.24
CA ASP A 36 4.33 0.35 13.71
C ASP A 36 3.02 -0.16 14.32
N ALA A 37 1.99 -0.47 13.52
CA ALA A 37 0.71 -0.96 14.01
C ALA A 37 0.85 -2.20 14.92
N TRP A 38 0.02 -2.31 15.97
CA TRP A 38 -0.01 -3.51 16.83
C TRP A 38 -0.28 -4.80 16.03
N ARG A 39 -1.15 -4.70 15.02
CA ARG A 39 -1.39 -5.73 13.99
C ARG A 39 -1.35 -5.06 12.62
N PRO A 40 -0.67 -5.62 11.61
CA PRO A 40 -0.56 -4.99 10.29
C PRO A 40 -1.95 -4.68 9.68
N GLU A 41 -2.94 -5.56 9.89
CA GLU A 41 -4.28 -5.38 9.35
C GLU A 41 -5.01 -4.16 9.94
N ALA A 42 -4.64 -3.73 11.14
CA ALA A 42 -5.28 -2.62 11.85
C ALA A 42 -4.97 -1.26 11.21
N ALA A 43 -3.90 -1.16 10.41
CA ALA A 43 -3.59 0.05 9.66
C ALA A 43 -4.52 0.25 8.44
N PHE A 44 -5.12 -0.83 7.93
CA PHE A 44 -6.11 -0.72 6.86
C PHE A 44 -7.46 -0.28 7.42
N ALA A 45 -8.16 0.55 6.64
CA ALA A 45 -9.52 0.96 6.99
C ALA A 45 -10.54 -0.15 6.77
N LYS A 46 -10.35 -0.97 5.72
CA LYS A 46 -11.15 -2.17 5.42
C LYS A 46 -10.55 -2.99 4.28
N PRO A 47 -10.87 -4.29 4.19
CA PRO A 47 -10.76 -5.03 2.94
C PRO A 47 -11.81 -4.53 1.92
N LEU A 48 -11.48 -4.61 0.64
CA LEU A 48 -12.35 -4.26 -0.50
C LEU A 48 -12.75 -5.50 -1.30
N GLN A 49 -11.79 -6.38 -1.56
CA GLN A 49 -11.94 -7.66 -2.27
C GLN A 49 -11.00 -8.71 -1.63
N SER A 50 -10.88 -9.90 -2.22
CA SER A 50 -10.11 -11.02 -1.66
C SER A 50 -8.66 -10.66 -1.34
N ASP A 51 -8.02 -9.89 -2.22
CA ASP A 51 -6.59 -9.57 -2.16
C ASP A 51 -6.34 -8.06 -2.11
N LEU A 52 -7.40 -7.25 -1.97
CA LEU A 52 -7.35 -5.80 -2.07
C LEU A 52 -7.86 -5.13 -0.80
N TRP A 53 -7.03 -4.26 -0.24
CA TRP A 53 -7.25 -3.52 0.99
C TRP A 53 -7.25 -2.01 0.74
N GLN A 54 -7.81 -1.26 1.67
CA GLN A 54 -7.90 0.20 1.58
C GLN A 54 -7.24 0.90 2.75
N PHE A 55 -6.35 1.85 2.45
CA PHE A 55 -5.99 2.93 3.37
C PHE A 55 -6.92 4.13 3.19
N LYS A 56 -7.15 4.88 4.26
CA LYS A 56 -8.07 6.02 4.24
C LYS A 56 -7.60 7.11 5.18
N TRP A 57 -7.46 8.32 4.62
CA TRP A 57 -7.47 9.55 5.39
C TRP A 57 -8.71 10.39 5.07
N SER A 58 -9.41 10.91 6.09
CA SER A 58 -10.63 11.69 5.91
C SER A 58 -10.73 12.75 7.00
N PRO A 59 -10.55 14.05 6.71
CA PRO A 59 -10.72 15.10 7.72
C PRO A 59 -12.21 15.36 8.04
N ARG A 60 -13.09 15.02 7.10
CA ARG A 60 -14.56 15.11 7.21
C ARG A 60 -15.22 14.13 6.25
N ASN A 61 -16.53 13.92 6.41
CA ASN A 61 -17.32 13.14 5.47
C ASN A 61 -17.29 13.77 4.06
N GLY A 62 -17.10 12.95 3.03
CA GLY A 62 -17.01 13.39 1.63
C GLY A 62 -15.68 14.01 1.20
N SER A 63 -14.66 14.07 2.06
CA SER A 63 -13.33 14.60 1.74
C SER A 63 -12.21 13.61 2.04
N GLY A 64 -10.98 13.97 1.69
CA GLY A 64 -9.77 13.21 1.97
C GLY A 64 -9.28 12.35 0.82
N ALA A 65 -8.53 11.32 1.16
CA ALA A 65 -7.75 10.52 0.23
C ALA A 65 -7.82 9.04 0.59
N ARG A 66 -7.61 8.18 -0.40
CA ARG A 66 -7.63 6.73 -0.28
C ARG A 66 -6.43 6.15 -1.01
N ALA A 67 -6.03 4.95 -0.61
CA ALA A 67 -5.16 4.12 -1.41
C ALA A 67 -5.72 2.71 -1.49
N PHE A 68 -5.49 2.04 -2.63
CA PHE A 68 -5.69 0.61 -2.75
C PHE A 68 -4.34 -0.09 -2.60
N SER A 69 -4.32 -1.14 -1.79
CA SER A 69 -3.12 -1.89 -1.46
C SER A 69 -3.38 -3.37 -1.57
N GLY A 70 -2.41 -4.11 -2.10
CA GLY A 70 -2.27 -5.53 -1.73
C GLY A 70 -1.74 -5.63 -0.31
N TYR A 71 -2.00 -6.76 0.35
CA TYR A 71 -1.40 -7.09 1.63
C TYR A 71 -0.85 -8.51 1.53
N PHE A 72 0.45 -8.66 1.76
CA PHE A 72 1.14 -9.93 1.88
C PHE A 72 1.49 -10.15 3.35
N ALA A 73 1.03 -11.26 3.90
CA ALA A 73 1.31 -11.71 5.26
C ALA A 73 2.14 -13.00 5.18
N GLY A 74 3.45 -12.85 5.12
CA GLY A 74 4.40 -13.95 5.12
C GLY A 74 4.86 -14.32 6.54
N ASP A 75 5.65 -15.38 6.64
CA ASP A 75 6.14 -15.87 7.95
C ASP A 75 7.07 -14.86 8.64
N GLU A 76 7.92 -14.18 7.88
CA GLU A 76 8.90 -13.20 8.38
C GLU A 76 8.63 -11.77 7.92
N HIS A 77 7.66 -11.55 7.01
CA HIS A 77 7.46 -10.28 6.34
C HIS A 77 5.98 -9.92 6.25
N ASP A 78 5.63 -8.71 6.68
CA ASP A 78 4.34 -8.09 6.39
C ASP A 78 4.56 -6.95 5.39
N ILE A 79 3.88 -7.01 4.23
CA ILE A 79 4.13 -6.05 3.14
C ILE A 79 2.82 -5.43 2.64
N ALA A 80 2.71 -4.12 2.74
CA ALA A 80 1.67 -3.33 2.10
C ALA A 80 2.12 -2.90 0.68
N LEU A 81 1.46 -3.43 -0.35
CA LEU A 81 1.75 -3.15 -1.76
C LEU A 81 0.82 -2.05 -2.28
N VAL A 82 1.21 -0.78 -2.13
CA VAL A 82 0.37 0.38 -2.47
C VAL A 82 0.32 0.58 -3.99
N LEU A 83 -0.81 0.20 -4.59
CA LEU A 83 -0.97 0.13 -6.05
C LEU A 83 -1.46 1.43 -6.67
N VAL A 84 -2.26 2.19 -5.94
CA VAL A 84 -2.78 3.49 -6.38
C VAL A 84 -3.21 4.33 -5.19
N THR A 85 -3.00 5.64 -5.26
CA THR A 85 -3.59 6.63 -4.35
C THR A 85 -4.55 7.53 -5.12
N PHE A 86 -5.58 8.06 -4.47
CA PHE A 86 -6.53 8.97 -5.10
C PHE A 86 -7.33 9.83 -4.09
N LYS A 87 -7.76 11.01 -4.54
CA LYS A 87 -8.70 11.85 -3.79
C LYS A 87 -10.05 11.16 -3.69
N LYS A 88 -10.72 11.23 -2.54
CA LYS A 88 -12.05 10.65 -2.29
C LYS A 88 -13.10 11.06 -3.34
N LYS A 89 -13.01 12.26 -3.92
CA LYS A 89 -13.90 12.70 -5.01
C LYS A 89 -13.83 11.82 -6.28
N ASN A 90 -12.76 11.05 -6.46
CA ASN A 90 -12.56 10.14 -7.59
C ASN A 90 -12.90 8.69 -7.22
N GLU A 91 -13.49 8.43 -6.05
CA GLU A 91 -13.67 7.06 -5.55
C GLU A 91 -14.50 6.20 -6.48
N ASP A 92 -15.58 6.73 -7.07
CA ASP A 92 -16.41 5.97 -8.01
C ASP A 92 -15.60 5.48 -9.23
N LYS A 93 -14.74 6.34 -9.78
CA LYS A 93 -13.84 5.99 -10.89
C LYS A 93 -12.91 4.84 -10.52
N PHE A 94 -12.30 4.88 -9.33
CA PHE A 94 -11.37 3.84 -8.90
C PHE A 94 -12.10 2.57 -8.44
N ASN A 95 -13.30 2.68 -7.89
CA ASN A 95 -14.15 1.54 -7.55
C ASN A 95 -14.53 0.72 -8.79
N LEU A 96 -14.81 1.38 -9.92
CA LEU A 96 -15.03 0.69 -11.20
C LEU A 96 -13.82 -0.13 -11.67
N GLN A 97 -12.62 0.21 -11.19
CA GLN A 97 -11.36 -0.46 -11.53
C GLN A 97 -10.89 -1.43 -10.43
N GLN A 98 -11.65 -1.61 -9.34
CA GLN A 98 -11.23 -2.46 -8.21
C GLN A 98 -10.86 -3.88 -8.62
N SER A 99 -11.58 -4.50 -9.57
CA SER A 99 -11.26 -5.85 -10.05
C SER A 99 -9.87 -5.94 -10.68
N GLY A 100 -9.46 -4.92 -11.43
CA GLY A 100 -8.12 -4.81 -12.00
C GLY A 100 -7.05 -4.66 -10.91
N PHE A 101 -7.29 -3.82 -9.91
CA PHE A 101 -6.39 -3.67 -8.77
C PHE A 101 -6.30 -4.94 -7.92
N ASN A 102 -7.42 -5.63 -7.68
CA ASN A 102 -7.43 -6.90 -6.96
C ASN A 102 -6.65 -7.98 -7.72
N SER A 103 -6.79 -8.04 -9.05
CA SER A 103 -6.03 -8.98 -9.88
C SER A 103 -4.52 -8.69 -9.82
N ARG A 104 -4.13 -7.41 -9.85
CA ARG A 104 -2.74 -6.99 -9.67
C ARG A 104 -2.21 -7.33 -8.29
N ALA A 105 -2.96 -7.03 -7.23
CA ALA A 105 -2.61 -7.36 -5.85
C ALA A 105 -2.37 -8.86 -5.70
N LYS A 106 -3.32 -9.69 -6.15
CA LYS A 106 -3.24 -11.15 -6.16
C LYS A 106 -2.02 -11.68 -6.90
N SER A 107 -1.65 -11.09 -8.04
CA SER A 107 -0.47 -11.51 -8.79
C SER A 107 0.82 -11.21 -8.02
N LEU A 108 0.89 -10.06 -7.35
CA LEU A 108 2.06 -9.67 -6.57
C LEU A 108 2.17 -10.52 -5.29
N THR A 109 1.08 -10.70 -4.55
CA THR A 109 1.07 -11.54 -3.35
C THR A 109 1.46 -12.98 -3.67
N ARG A 110 0.93 -13.57 -4.75
CA ARG A 110 1.35 -14.91 -5.22
C ARG A 110 2.83 -14.98 -5.61
N THR A 111 3.39 -13.90 -6.15
CA THR A 111 4.82 -13.85 -6.47
C THR A 111 5.64 -13.91 -5.19
N LEU A 112 5.21 -13.21 -4.13
CA LEU A 112 5.85 -13.23 -2.82
C LEU A 112 5.62 -14.57 -2.10
N ASP A 113 4.43 -15.16 -2.16
CA ASP A 113 4.12 -16.49 -1.59
C ASP A 113 5.03 -17.59 -2.17
N SER A 114 5.48 -17.43 -3.42
CA SER A 114 6.37 -18.39 -4.07
C SER A 114 7.85 -18.25 -3.69
N LYS A 115 8.21 -17.25 -2.90
CA LYS A 115 9.58 -16.90 -2.53
C LYS A 115 9.91 -17.39 -1.12
N SER A 116 11.17 -17.76 -0.91
CA SER A 116 11.69 -17.93 0.45
C SER A 116 11.87 -16.56 1.13
N PRO A 117 11.97 -16.49 2.47
CA PRO A 117 12.23 -15.22 3.17
C PRO A 117 13.46 -14.47 2.66
N SER A 118 14.56 -15.16 2.32
CA SER A 118 15.76 -14.53 1.74
C SER A 118 15.54 -13.99 0.32
N ASP A 119 14.69 -14.66 -0.46
CA ASP A 119 14.32 -14.18 -1.81
C ASP A 119 13.35 -12.98 -1.74
N ILE A 120 12.59 -12.84 -0.65
CA ILE A 120 11.78 -11.65 -0.38
C ILE A 120 12.67 -10.47 -0.01
N ASP A 121 13.68 -10.67 0.84
CA ASP A 121 14.67 -9.64 1.17
C ASP A 121 15.37 -9.14 -0.11
N THR A 122 15.82 -10.07 -0.97
CA THR A 122 16.38 -9.72 -2.29
C THR A 122 15.39 -8.96 -3.17
N TRP A 123 14.12 -9.40 -3.21
CA TRP A 123 13.08 -8.72 -3.99
C TRP A 123 12.79 -7.31 -3.49
N LEU A 124 12.84 -7.08 -2.17
CA LEU A 124 12.68 -5.76 -1.55
C LEU A 124 13.85 -4.83 -1.89
N ASP A 125 15.08 -5.35 -1.90
CA ASP A 125 16.26 -4.59 -2.33
C ASP A 125 16.18 -4.23 -3.82
N ASP A 126 15.71 -5.14 -4.67
CA ASP A 126 15.42 -4.84 -6.07
C ASP A 126 14.36 -3.73 -6.21
N GLN A 127 13.33 -3.73 -5.35
CA GLN A 127 12.32 -2.67 -5.35
C GLN A 127 12.89 -1.33 -4.87
N ARG A 128 13.82 -1.31 -3.90
CA ARG A 128 14.49 -0.08 -3.44
C ARG A 128 15.32 0.57 -4.54
N ASN A 129 15.94 -0.25 -5.38
CA ASN A 129 16.77 0.22 -6.49
C ASN A 129 15.96 0.59 -7.74
N ASN A 130 14.63 0.42 -7.72
CA ASN A 130 13.75 0.78 -8.83
C ASN A 130 13.27 2.24 -8.69
N PRO A 131 13.57 3.12 -9.67
CA PRO A 131 13.21 4.55 -9.59
C PRO A 131 11.70 4.83 -9.64
N GLU A 132 10.89 3.87 -10.06
CA GLU A 132 9.42 3.98 -10.07
C GLU A 132 8.79 3.42 -8.78
N ARG A 133 9.59 3.11 -7.77
CA ARG A 133 9.14 2.55 -6.50
C ARG A 133 9.68 3.37 -5.35
N LYS A 134 8.95 3.30 -4.24
CA LYS A 134 9.42 3.75 -2.94
C LYS A 134 9.16 2.62 -1.96
N VAL A 135 10.21 2.16 -1.29
CA VAL A 135 10.12 1.13 -0.25
C VAL A 135 10.42 1.80 1.07
N LEU A 136 9.54 1.60 2.05
CA LEU A 136 9.72 2.03 3.43
C LEU A 136 9.75 0.81 4.34
N ASP A 137 10.46 0.92 5.45
CA ASP A 137 10.48 -0.05 6.55
C ASP A 137 10.37 0.64 7.91
N GLU A 138 10.46 -0.16 8.98
CA GLU A 138 10.33 0.29 10.38
C GLU A 138 11.38 1.33 10.82
N THR A 139 12.39 1.65 10.01
CA THR A 139 13.36 2.72 10.28
C THR A 139 12.97 4.07 9.68
N ASP A 140 11.91 4.11 8.86
CA ASP A 140 11.41 5.32 8.18
C ASP A 140 10.29 6.06 8.95
N ILE A 141 9.96 5.63 10.17
CA ILE A 141 8.92 6.20 11.05
C ILE A 141 9.45 7.21 12.08
#